data_AF-A0AAX6M9P4-F1
#
_entry.id   AF-A0AAX6M9P4-F1
#
_cell.length_a   1.000
_cell.length_b   1.000
_cell.length_c   1.000
_cell.angle_alpha   90.00
_cell.angle_beta   90.00
_cell.angle_gamma   90.00
#
_symmetry.space_group_name_H-M   'P 1'
#
loop_
_entity.id
_entity.type
_entity.pdbx_description
1 polymer ?
#
loop_
_entity_poly.entity_id
_entity_poly.type
_entity_poly.pdbx_seq_one_letter_code
_entity_poly.pdbx_strand_id
1 'polypeptide(L)'
;MLGRLRMTVDEALGQYEIFGNDVFGKERRCHIRSRFWFPREKYSSEKAMLAFMKIIHKSMTRNGRRLPEYQAELELFPYRIDRTRTIVFSFSIAKKEGIEMIYLWRSYNHETDINASDNAYKPLNASAANATPIWQIARATSAAPSLFEPITIHDQNHFDGGIVANNPSTYVLHEVRALHGYSPKVFISIGCGLKRRGNGKIPAENSEAFNDDTMGPSKRKGGNIGKWHGFLGGVKDFMTDTEGVYGVQGWNNACNILQIEHRGRFNVEGELATIALDDWKPTKSGRSTLDKIRQETYDYLSQEAVQEKIAKMARELVNIRRERAETERWESFALDVAYRCPRSSCRGQSSRGYGTRDEFRKHAIFCGGHDDTTDSSFEEYLNSCRKLLTKV
;
A
#
# COMPACT_ATOMS: atom_id res chain seq x y z
N MET A 1 -1.56 -6.80 3.48
CA MET A 1 -1.27 -8.23 3.70
C MET A 1 0.08 -8.64 3.10
N LEU A 2 0.25 -8.63 1.77
CA LEU A 2 1.49 -9.09 1.11
C LEU A 2 2.75 -8.33 1.54
N GLY A 3 2.79 -7.00 1.39
CA GLY A 3 3.96 -6.20 1.78
C GLY A 3 4.16 -6.12 3.29
N ARG A 4 3.24 -5.45 4.01
CA ARG A 4 3.41 -5.17 5.44
C ARG A 4 3.39 -6.39 6.36
N LEU A 5 2.62 -7.45 6.04
CA LEU A 5 2.52 -8.67 6.86
C LEU A 5 3.32 -9.85 6.29
N ARG A 6 4.01 -9.66 5.14
CA ARG A 6 4.87 -10.67 4.48
C ARG A 6 4.16 -12.00 4.18
N MET A 7 2.86 -11.94 3.93
CA MET A 7 2.08 -13.13 3.54
C MET A 7 2.44 -13.53 2.11
N THR A 8 2.50 -14.84 1.86
CA THR A 8 2.41 -15.36 0.48
C THR A 8 1.04 -15.05 -0.11
N VAL A 9 0.90 -15.19 -1.42
CA VAL A 9 -0.40 -15.03 -2.08
C VAL A 9 -1.42 -16.02 -1.51
N ASP A 10 -1.04 -17.28 -1.32
CA ASP A 10 -1.91 -18.32 -0.76
C ASP A 10 -2.30 -18.03 0.70
N GLU A 11 -1.36 -17.56 1.51
CA GLU A 11 -1.64 -17.14 2.89
C GLU A 11 -2.65 -15.99 2.92
N ALA A 12 -2.49 -15.00 2.03
CA ALA A 12 -3.40 -13.86 1.93
C ALA A 12 -4.80 -14.29 1.45
N LEU A 13 -4.90 -15.19 0.46
CA LEU A 13 -6.17 -15.76 0.01
C LEU A 13 -6.86 -16.54 1.14
N GLY A 14 -6.12 -17.37 1.88
CA GLY A 14 -6.65 -18.09 3.04
C GLY A 14 -7.09 -17.16 4.17
N GLN A 15 -6.37 -16.06 4.41
CA GLN A 15 -6.81 -15.04 5.38
C GLN A 15 -8.06 -14.29 4.92
N TYR A 16 -8.20 -14.02 3.62
CA TYR A 16 -9.41 -13.40 3.07
C TYR A 16 -10.65 -14.29 3.27
N GLU A 17 -10.52 -15.61 3.06
CA GLU A 17 -11.60 -16.57 3.31
C GLU A 17 -12.00 -16.60 4.79
N ILE A 18 -11.02 -16.64 5.70
CA ILE A 18 -11.27 -16.58 7.15
C ILE A 18 -11.97 -15.27 7.53
N PHE A 19 -11.48 -14.14 7.03
CA PHE A 19 -12.07 -12.83 7.27
C PHE A 19 -13.52 -12.77 6.78
N GLY A 20 -13.77 -13.24 5.56
CA GLY A 20 -15.13 -13.25 5.00
C GLY A 20 -16.08 -14.09 5.84
N ASN A 21 -15.65 -15.26 6.32
CA ASN A 21 -16.47 -16.08 7.22
C ASN A 21 -16.70 -15.43 8.59
N ASP A 22 -15.70 -14.74 9.14
CA ASP A 22 -15.79 -14.10 10.45
C ASP A 22 -16.57 -12.77 10.44
N VAL A 23 -16.64 -12.11 9.28
CA VAL A 23 -17.24 -10.77 9.11
C VAL A 23 -18.45 -10.79 8.17
N PHE A 24 -18.25 -11.05 6.88
CA PHE A 24 -19.32 -11.01 5.87
C PHE A 24 -20.35 -12.12 6.04
N GLY A 25 -19.91 -13.28 6.54
CA GLY A 25 -20.79 -14.38 6.94
C GLY A 25 -21.60 -14.14 8.21
N LYS A 26 -21.42 -12.98 8.88
CA LYS A 26 -22.05 -12.66 10.17
C LYS A 26 -22.72 -11.29 10.15
N GLU A 27 -23.53 -11.02 9.11
CA GLU A 27 -24.34 -9.80 9.02
C GLU A 27 -25.26 -9.59 10.23
N ARG A 28 -25.47 -8.32 10.61
CA ARG A 28 -26.34 -7.94 11.71
C ARG A 28 -27.81 -8.05 11.28
N ARG A 29 -28.69 -8.37 12.24
CA ARG A 29 -30.08 -8.78 11.97
C ARG A 29 -31.15 -7.71 11.77
N CYS A 30 -30.89 -6.44 11.58
CA CYS A 30 -31.91 -5.37 11.36
C CYS A 30 -31.03 -4.15 11.21
N HIS A 31 -30.76 -3.66 10.02
CA HIS A 31 -29.76 -2.64 9.74
C HIS A 31 -30.24 -1.74 8.61
N ILE A 32 -29.46 -0.71 8.30
CA ILE A 32 -29.81 0.32 7.31
C ILE A 32 -30.06 -0.23 5.89
N ARG A 33 -29.58 -1.45 5.59
CA ARG A 33 -29.81 -2.15 4.31
C ARG A 33 -30.77 -3.35 4.42
N SER A 34 -31.37 -3.62 5.58
CA SER A 34 -32.32 -4.72 5.75
C SER A 34 -33.77 -4.27 5.57
N ARG A 35 -34.67 -5.23 5.32
CA ARG A 35 -36.12 -5.00 5.27
C ARG A 35 -36.68 -4.41 6.57
N PHE A 36 -36.17 -4.86 7.72
CA PHE A 36 -36.52 -4.33 9.04
C PHE A 36 -35.50 -3.28 9.45
N TRP A 37 -35.71 -2.06 8.97
CA TRP A 37 -34.77 -0.95 9.12
C TRP A 37 -34.48 -0.62 10.59
N PHE A 38 -33.20 -0.46 10.90
CA PHE A 38 -32.69 0.06 12.17
C PHE A 38 -31.41 0.87 11.87
N PRO A 39 -31.16 2.02 12.54
CA PRO A 39 -30.05 2.92 12.23
C PRO A 39 -28.71 2.36 12.73
N ARG A 40 -28.28 1.24 12.15
CA ARG A 40 -26.97 0.63 12.36
C ARG A 40 -26.42 0.04 11.07
N GLU A 41 -25.12 -0.15 11.05
CA GLU A 41 -24.40 -0.69 9.90
C GLU A 41 -24.61 -2.20 9.71
N LYS A 42 -24.41 -2.69 8.48
CA LYS A 42 -24.66 -4.10 8.13
C LYS A 42 -23.77 -5.06 8.92
N TYR A 43 -22.50 -4.72 9.13
CA TYR A 43 -21.53 -5.58 9.80
C TYR A 43 -21.00 -4.96 11.09
N SER A 44 -20.49 -5.80 11.99
CA SER A 44 -19.91 -5.33 13.25
C SER A 44 -18.47 -4.86 13.06
N SER A 45 -18.23 -3.58 13.36
CA SER A 45 -16.90 -2.97 13.41
C SER A 45 -15.96 -3.72 14.36
N GLU A 46 -16.48 -4.20 15.48
CA GLU A 46 -15.76 -5.00 16.47
C GLU A 46 -15.33 -6.36 15.89
N LYS A 47 -16.21 -7.06 15.17
CA LYS A 47 -15.84 -8.33 14.52
C LYS A 47 -14.78 -8.13 13.45
N ALA A 48 -14.90 -7.05 12.66
CA ALA A 48 -13.88 -6.69 11.68
C ALA A 48 -12.53 -6.37 12.34
N MET A 49 -12.54 -5.61 13.45
CA MET A 49 -11.35 -5.32 14.26
C MET A 49 -10.69 -6.62 14.75
N LEU A 50 -11.44 -7.51 15.40
CA LEU A 50 -10.94 -8.78 15.90
C LEU A 50 -10.38 -9.67 14.78
N ALA A 51 -11.04 -9.69 13.61
CA ALA A 51 -10.55 -10.41 12.45
C ALA A 51 -9.21 -9.84 11.94
N PHE A 52 -9.06 -8.52 11.87
CA PHE A 52 -7.77 -7.90 11.53
C PHE A 52 -6.68 -8.20 12.55
N MET A 53 -6.99 -8.11 13.85
CA MET A 53 -6.04 -8.43 14.93
C MET A 53 -5.57 -9.88 14.85
N LYS A 54 -6.48 -10.83 14.58
CA LYS A 54 -6.14 -12.25 14.36
C LYS A 54 -5.18 -12.45 13.18
N ILE A 55 -5.42 -11.76 12.06
CA ILE A 55 -4.55 -11.79 10.88
C ILE A 55 -3.15 -11.24 11.21
N ILE A 56 -3.09 -10.11 11.93
CA ILE A 56 -1.84 -9.47 12.35
C ILE A 56 -1.07 -10.40 13.31
N HIS A 57 -1.74 -10.91 14.34
CA HIS A 57 -1.14 -11.82 15.33
C HIS A 57 -0.54 -13.07 14.68
N LYS A 58 -1.27 -13.70 13.75
CA LYS A 58 -0.77 -14.84 12.97
C LYS A 58 0.50 -14.49 12.17
N SER A 59 0.58 -13.28 11.63
CA SER A 59 1.79 -12.82 10.93
C SER A 59 2.99 -12.62 11.87
N MET A 60 2.75 -12.18 13.10
CA MET A 60 3.79 -11.94 14.11
C MET A 60 4.36 -13.23 14.70
N THR A 61 3.55 -14.30 14.71
CA THR A 61 3.89 -15.61 15.30
C THR A 61 4.41 -16.64 14.29
N ARG A 62 4.52 -16.26 13.00
CA ARG A 62 4.91 -17.15 11.88
C ARG A 62 6.22 -17.93 12.11
N ASN A 63 7.21 -17.33 12.76
CA ASN A 63 8.52 -17.96 12.99
C ASN A 63 8.57 -18.77 14.30
N GLY A 64 7.45 -19.33 14.75
CA GLY A 64 7.37 -20.07 16.01
C GLY A 64 7.43 -19.21 17.27
N ARG A 65 7.39 -17.87 17.12
CA ARG A 65 7.34 -16.93 18.26
C ARG A 65 5.99 -17.07 18.96
N ARG A 66 6.01 -17.31 20.27
CA ARG A 66 4.80 -17.27 21.11
C ARG A 66 4.61 -15.86 21.63
N LEU A 67 3.57 -15.19 21.15
CA LEU A 67 3.19 -13.85 21.57
C LEU A 67 1.74 -13.87 22.05
N PRO A 68 1.38 -13.13 23.12
CA PRO A 68 -0.01 -12.93 23.51
C PRO A 68 -0.82 -12.25 22.40
N GLU A 69 -2.14 -12.49 22.34
CA GLU A 69 -3.01 -11.95 21.30
C GLU A 69 -3.05 -10.41 21.29
N TYR A 70 -3.03 -9.78 22.47
CA TYR A 70 -3.06 -8.31 22.62
C TYR A 70 -1.88 -7.61 21.93
N GLN A 71 -0.79 -8.32 21.61
CA GLN A 71 0.34 -7.74 20.86
C GLN A 71 -0.06 -7.24 19.48
N ALA A 72 -1.09 -7.82 18.86
CA ALA A 72 -1.60 -7.34 17.57
C ALA A 72 -2.23 -5.94 17.66
N GLU A 73 -2.70 -5.54 18.85
CA GLU A 73 -3.25 -4.20 19.09
C GLU A 73 -2.16 -3.13 19.09
N LEU A 74 -0.92 -3.52 19.41
CA LEU A 74 0.25 -2.66 19.58
C LEU A 74 1.18 -2.67 18.36
N GLU A 75 0.96 -3.56 17.38
CA GLU A 75 1.79 -3.60 16.17
C GLU A 75 1.53 -2.36 15.32
N LEU A 76 2.50 -1.44 15.35
CA LEU A 76 2.43 -0.15 14.67
C LEU A 76 2.69 -0.28 13.17
N PHE A 77 2.10 0.61 12.38
CA PHE A 77 2.31 0.66 10.93
C PHE A 77 3.72 1.04 10.46
N PRO A 78 4.50 1.89 11.17
CA PRO A 78 5.81 2.35 10.70
C PRO A 78 6.76 1.23 10.29
N TYR A 79 7.64 1.63 9.39
CA TYR A 79 8.55 0.80 8.63
C TYR A 79 9.59 0.13 9.52
N ARG A 80 9.85 -1.14 9.22
CA ARG A 80 11.07 -1.83 9.65
C ARG A 80 11.98 -1.92 8.43
N ILE A 81 13.30 -1.77 8.63
CA ILE A 81 14.27 -1.66 7.54
C ILE A 81 14.26 -2.84 6.55
N ASP A 82 13.77 -4.00 7.01
CA ASP A 82 13.64 -5.26 6.28
C ASP A 82 12.34 -5.42 5.47
N ARG A 83 11.47 -4.39 5.39
CA ARG A 83 10.13 -4.52 4.77
C ARG A 83 9.96 -3.65 3.53
N THR A 84 8.88 -3.87 2.78
CA THR A 84 8.48 -2.98 1.69
C THR A 84 7.78 -1.74 2.26
N ARG A 85 8.17 -0.56 1.78
CA ARG A 85 7.42 0.68 2.06
C ARG A 85 5.96 0.50 1.62
N THR A 86 5.03 0.76 2.54
CA THR A 86 3.61 0.54 2.31
C THR A 86 2.85 1.84 2.51
N ILE A 87 1.90 2.08 1.60
CA ILE A 87 0.94 3.17 1.73
C ILE A 87 -0.49 2.62 1.70
N VAL A 88 -1.39 3.29 2.41
CA VAL A 88 -2.82 2.98 2.47
C VAL A 88 -3.60 4.29 2.43
N PHE A 89 -4.77 4.30 1.79
CA PHE A 89 -5.61 5.50 1.67
C PHE A 89 -6.91 5.33 2.46
N SER A 90 -7.40 6.42 3.03
CA SER A 90 -8.76 6.53 3.57
C SER A 90 -9.33 7.90 3.25
N PHE A 91 -10.64 8.02 3.18
CA PHE A 91 -11.32 9.32 3.17
C PHE A 91 -11.45 9.82 4.62
N SER A 92 -10.98 11.03 4.94
CA SER A 92 -11.07 11.57 6.30
C SER A 92 -12.00 12.78 6.40
N ILE A 93 -12.61 12.97 7.57
CA ILE A 93 -13.30 14.21 7.88
C ILE A 93 -12.87 14.67 9.27
N ALA A 94 -12.28 15.86 9.34
CA ALA A 94 -11.90 16.48 10.60
C ALA A 94 -13.11 17.11 11.29
N LYS A 95 -13.24 16.89 12.61
CA LYS A 95 -14.36 17.44 13.39
C LYS A 95 -14.37 18.98 13.47
N LYS A 96 -13.19 19.62 13.38
CA LYS A 96 -13.02 21.07 13.63
C LYS A 96 -12.71 21.89 12.37
N GLU A 97 -11.99 21.33 11.39
CA GLU A 97 -11.42 22.10 10.27
C GLU A 97 -12.03 21.79 8.89
N GLY A 98 -13.03 20.90 8.83
CA GLY A 98 -13.74 20.55 7.59
C GLY A 98 -13.36 19.19 7.02
N ILE A 99 -13.69 18.98 5.74
CA ILE A 99 -13.51 17.71 5.04
C ILE A 99 -12.08 17.65 4.48
N GLU A 100 -11.28 16.67 4.91
CA GLU A 100 -9.98 16.37 4.31
C GLU A 100 -10.14 15.17 3.37
N MET A 101 -10.25 15.43 2.07
CA MET A 101 -10.78 14.43 1.15
C MET A 101 -9.93 13.15 1.07
N ILE A 102 -8.62 13.19 1.21
CA ILE A 102 -7.75 12.01 1.07
C ILE A 102 -6.68 12.02 2.15
N TYR A 103 -6.67 10.97 2.97
CA TYR A 103 -5.64 10.75 3.98
C TYR A 103 -4.73 9.60 3.56
N LEU A 104 -3.43 9.89 3.44
CA LEU A 104 -2.39 8.93 3.09
C LEU A 104 -1.70 8.41 4.36
N TRP A 105 -1.96 7.14 4.68
CA TRP A 105 -1.21 6.41 5.70
C TRP A 105 0.09 5.89 5.09
N ARG A 106 1.24 6.33 5.61
CA ARG A 106 2.56 5.88 5.13
C ARG A 106 3.35 5.17 6.22
N SER A 107 4.05 4.12 5.83
CA SER A 107 4.95 3.41 6.75
C SER A 107 6.28 4.13 6.95
N TYR A 108 6.62 5.12 6.14
CA TYR A 108 7.92 5.79 6.13
C TYR A 108 7.76 7.31 6.34
N ASN A 109 8.84 7.97 6.74
CA ASN A 109 8.84 9.43 6.90
C ASN A 109 8.80 10.10 5.53
N HIS A 110 7.93 11.10 5.39
CA HIS A 110 7.90 11.97 4.22
C HIS A 110 7.44 13.35 4.68
N GLU A 111 8.40 14.19 5.00
CA GLU A 111 8.18 15.57 5.41
C GLU A 111 8.30 16.48 4.19
N THR A 112 7.55 17.57 4.17
CA THR A 112 7.69 18.60 3.14
C THR A 112 9.07 19.23 3.24
N ASP A 113 9.80 19.29 2.13
CA ASP A 113 10.99 20.11 2.06
C ASP A 113 10.60 21.58 2.23
N ILE A 114 11.21 22.25 3.20
CA ILE A 114 10.99 23.67 3.51
C ILE A 114 11.38 24.56 2.31
N ASN A 115 12.24 24.04 1.42
CA ASN A 115 12.73 24.74 0.22
C ASN A 115 12.06 24.28 -1.08
N ALA A 116 11.03 23.43 -1.02
CA ALA A 116 10.30 23.04 -2.23
C ALA A 116 9.65 24.26 -2.88
N SER A 117 9.86 24.46 -4.18
CA SER A 117 9.19 25.53 -4.94
C SER A 117 7.67 25.43 -4.78
N ASP A 118 6.95 26.55 -4.83
CA ASP A 118 5.48 26.54 -4.71
C ASP A 118 4.77 25.64 -5.73
N ASN A 119 5.37 25.42 -6.90
CA ASN A 119 4.87 24.57 -7.97
C ASN A 119 5.20 23.07 -7.80
N ALA A 120 5.88 22.67 -6.72
CA ALA A 120 6.21 21.28 -6.46
C ALA A 120 5.00 20.55 -5.85
N TYR A 121 4.80 19.28 -6.26
CA TYR A 121 3.79 18.43 -5.65
C TYR A 121 4.01 18.32 -4.13
N LYS A 122 3.04 18.80 -3.36
CA LYS A 122 3.07 18.72 -1.89
C LYS A 122 2.54 17.35 -1.48
N PRO A 123 3.33 16.53 -0.76
CA PRO A 123 2.87 15.23 -0.32
C PRO A 123 1.64 15.40 0.59
N LEU A 124 0.61 14.59 0.35
CA LEU A 124 -0.60 14.56 1.16
C LEU A 124 -0.22 14.41 2.64
N ASN A 125 -0.84 15.16 3.56
CA ASN A 125 -0.64 15.03 5.02
C ASN A 125 0.84 14.74 5.43
N ALA A 126 1.79 15.49 4.87
CA ALA A 126 3.24 15.31 5.04
C ALA A 126 3.63 15.26 6.51
N SER A 127 4.37 14.22 6.91
CA SER A 127 4.69 13.93 8.30
C SER A 127 5.66 12.75 8.42
N ALA A 128 6.16 12.55 9.65
CA ALA A 128 6.80 11.31 10.06
C ALA A 128 5.88 10.10 9.83
N ALA A 129 6.47 8.89 9.79
CA ALA A 129 5.74 7.65 9.64
C ALA A 129 4.62 7.54 10.68
N ASN A 130 3.42 7.17 10.23
CA ASN A 130 2.25 7.23 11.08
C ASN A 130 2.29 6.12 12.14
N ALA A 131 2.44 6.48 13.42
CA ALA A 131 2.53 5.56 14.55
C ALA A 131 1.17 4.90 14.94
N THR A 132 0.22 4.87 14.02
CA THR A 132 -1.08 4.21 14.21
C THR A 132 -0.93 2.68 14.08
N PRO A 133 -1.56 1.89 14.97
CA PRO A 133 -1.66 0.43 14.83
C PRO A 133 -2.22 -0.02 13.49
N ILE A 134 -1.69 -1.13 12.96
CA ILE A 134 -2.07 -1.65 11.63
C ILE A 134 -3.58 -1.93 11.55
N TRP A 135 -4.19 -2.44 12.62
CA TRP A 135 -5.61 -2.79 12.62
C TRP A 135 -6.52 -1.56 12.47
N GLN A 136 -6.11 -0.40 13.01
CA GLN A 136 -6.88 0.84 12.88
C GLN A 136 -6.83 1.36 11.44
N ILE A 137 -5.65 1.30 10.81
CA ILE A 137 -5.49 1.66 9.39
C ILE A 137 -6.27 0.71 8.49
N ALA A 138 -6.25 -0.59 8.78
CA ALA A 138 -7.05 -1.59 8.07
C ALA A 138 -8.55 -1.29 8.19
N ARG A 139 -9.04 -0.91 9.37
CA ARG A 139 -10.41 -0.45 9.58
C ARG A 139 -10.71 0.85 8.82
N ALA A 140 -9.80 1.83 8.84
CA ALA A 140 -9.96 3.11 8.18
C ALA A 140 -10.15 2.93 6.66
N THR A 141 -9.27 2.16 6.03
CA THR A 141 -9.31 1.95 4.57
C THR A 141 -10.47 1.08 4.10
N SER A 142 -11.07 0.25 4.98
CA SER A 142 -12.16 -0.67 4.63
C SER A 142 -13.53 -0.26 5.19
N ALA A 143 -13.66 0.93 5.79
CA ALA A 143 -14.87 1.38 6.46
C ALA A 143 -15.91 1.88 5.44
N ALA A 144 -16.43 0.98 4.60
CA ALA A 144 -17.40 1.31 3.58
C ALA A 144 -18.72 1.78 4.20
N PRO A 145 -19.21 2.99 3.88
CA PRO A 145 -20.52 3.49 4.27
C PRO A 145 -21.63 2.48 4.01
N SER A 146 -22.60 2.37 4.92
CA SER A 146 -23.68 1.37 4.93
C SER A 146 -23.27 -0.08 5.23
N LEU A 147 -21.96 -0.39 5.23
CA LEU A 147 -21.42 -1.70 5.60
C LEU A 147 -20.77 -1.70 6.98
N PHE A 148 -19.95 -0.69 7.27
CA PHE A 148 -19.20 -0.55 8.51
C PHE A 148 -19.28 0.86 9.07
N GLU A 149 -19.19 0.99 10.39
CA GLU A 149 -19.12 2.30 11.04
C GLU A 149 -17.75 2.92 10.73
N PRO A 150 -17.65 4.25 10.56
CA PRO A 150 -16.37 4.93 10.44
C PRO A 150 -15.54 4.75 11.72
N ILE A 151 -14.22 4.83 11.57
CA ILE A 151 -13.29 4.80 12.72
C ILE A 151 -12.76 6.21 12.98
N THR A 152 -12.73 6.61 14.25
CA THR A 152 -12.10 7.87 14.65
C THR A 152 -10.64 7.64 15.00
N ILE A 153 -9.72 8.34 14.33
CA ILE A 153 -8.28 8.33 14.62
C ILE A 153 -7.81 9.79 14.63
N HIS A 154 -7.07 10.21 15.66
CA HIS A 154 -6.57 11.59 15.82
C HIS A 154 -7.65 12.68 15.58
N ASP A 155 -8.84 12.52 16.18
CA ASP A 155 -10.00 13.43 16.02
C ASP A 155 -10.58 13.56 14.60
N GLN A 156 -10.17 12.69 13.68
CA GLN A 156 -10.72 12.59 12.33
C GLN A 156 -11.52 11.30 12.16
N ASN A 157 -12.68 11.39 11.51
CA ASN A 157 -13.44 10.21 11.13
C ASN A 157 -12.95 9.71 9.77
N HIS A 158 -12.54 8.44 9.73
CA HIS A 158 -12.06 7.79 8.52
C HIS A 158 -13.08 6.79 7.97
N PHE A 159 -13.18 6.82 6.64
CA PHE A 159 -14.03 5.97 5.83
C PHE A 159 -13.20 5.30 4.73
N ASP A 160 -13.81 4.32 4.06
CA ASP A 160 -13.18 3.53 3.00
C ASP A 160 -12.41 4.38 1.98
N GLY A 161 -11.18 3.95 1.69
CA GLY A 161 -10.34 4.62 0.69
C GLY A 161 -10.94 4.58 -0.70
N GLY A 162 -11.78 3.60 -1.01
CA GLY A 162 -12.51 3.46 -2.27
C GLY A 162 -13.46 4.61 -2.58
N ILE A 163 -13.83 5.44 -1.60
CA ILE A 163 -14.65 6.64 -1.81
C ILE A 163 -13.93 7.66 -2.71
N VAL A 164 -12.61 7.76 -2.58
CA VAL A 164 -11.80 8.83 -3.20
C VAL A 164 -10.62 8.30 -4.00
N ALA A 165 -10.11 7.13 -3.66
CA ALA A 165 -8.92 6.52 -4.21
C ALA A 165 -9.15 5.04 -4.56
N ASN A 166 -10.27 4.76 -5.24
CA ASN A 166 -10.61 3.40 -5.69
C ASN A 166 -9.52 2.78 -6.59
N ASN A 167 -8.78 3.64 -7.31
CA ASN A 167 -7.51 3.29 -7.93
C ASN A 167 -6.42 4.26 -7.42
N PRO A 168 -5.54 3.83 -6.50
CA PRO A 168 -4.54 4.73 -5.91
C PRO A 168 -3.34 5.03 -6.82
N SER A 169 -3.33 4.53 -8.07
CA SER A 169 -2.14 4.53 -8.94
C SER A 169 -1.54 5.92 -9.15
N THR A 170 -2.36 6.93 -9.46
CA THR A 170 -1.89 8.30 -9.67
C THR A 170 -1.25 8.87 -8.41
N TYR A 171 -1.90 8.72 -7.25
CA TYR A 171 -1.37 9.18 -5.96
C TYR A 171 -0.06 8.47 -5.59
N VAL A 172 0.05 7.17 -5.85
CA VAL A 172 1.29 6.40 -5.65
C VAL A 172 2.43 6.95 -6.50
N LEU A 173 2.17 7.25 -7.78
CA LEU A 173 3.19 7.77 -8.69
C LEU A 173 3.70 9.14 -8.26
N HIS A 174 2.81 10.04 -7.84
CA HIS A 174 3.20 11.34 -7.29
C HIS A 174 4.00 11.21 -6.00
N GLU A 175 3.56 10.34 -5.09
CA GLU A 175 4.26 10.08 -3.82
C GLU A 175 5.68 9.53 -4.05
N VAL A 176 5.84 8.57 -4.97
CA VAL A 176 7.16 8.02 -5.31
C VAL A 176 8.05 9.09 -5.93
N ARG A 177 7.52 9.90 -6.85
CA ARG A 177 8.27 10.98 -7.50
C ARG A 177 8.74 12.02 -6.49
N ALA A 178 7.85 12.45 -5.58
CA ALA A 178 8.17 13.42 -4.53
C ALA A 178 9.19 12.87 -3.53
N LEU A 179 9.05 11.60 -3.12
CA LEU A 179 9.91 10.98 -2.13
C LEU A 179 11.33 10.70 -2.64
N HIS A 180 11.46 10.33 -3.92
CA HIS A 180 12.72 9.81 -4.46
C HIS A 180 13.39 10.74 -5.47
N GLY A 181 12.67 11.67 -6.08
CA GLY A 181 13.21 12.53 -7.13
C GLY A 181 13.51 11.79 -8.44
N TYR A 182 13.05 10.55 -8.60
CA TYR A 182 13.14 9.75 -9.84
C TYR A 182 11.90 8.88 -10.05
N SER A 183 11.67 8.48 -11.30
CA SER A 183 10.55 7.62 -11.69
C SER A 183 10.83 6.16 -11.38
N PRO A 184 9.81 5.35 -11.02
CA PRO A 184 9.99 3.91 -10.89
C PRO A 184 10.27 3.26 -12.25
N LYS A 185 11.21 2.31 -12.30
CA LYS A 185 11.49 1.51 -13.52
C LYS A 185 10.29 0.66 -13.96
N VAL A 186 9.54 0.12 -12.99
CA VAL A 186 8.37 -0.75 -13.22
C VAL A 186 7.19 -0.26 -12.39
N PHE A 187 6.01 -0.19 -13.01
CA PHE A 187 4.75 0.12 -12.32
C PHE A 187 3.67 -0.92 -12.64
N ILE A 188 3.12 -1.57 -11.61
CA ILE A 188 2.04 -2.57 -11.78
C ILE A 188 0.84 -2.14 -10.94
N SER A 189 -0.32 -2.13 -11.59
CA SER A 189 -1.60 -1.79 -10.99
C SER A 189 -2.56 -2.97 -11.17
N ILE A 190 -3.16 -3.43 -10.07
CA ILE A 190 -4.08 -4.58 -10.06
C ILE A 190 -5.45 -4.08 -9.59
N GLY A 191 -6.49 -4.30 -10.40
CA GLY A 191 -7.87 -3.93 -10.08
C GLY A 191 -8.74 -5.13 -9.68
N CYS A 192 -9.92 -4.83 -9.13
CA CYS A 192 -10.88 -5.81 -8.64
C CYS A 192 -12.07 -6.01 -9.59
N GLY A 193 -11.91 -5.72 -10.88
CA GLY A 193 -12.93 -5.85 -11.90
C GLY A 193 -13.21 -4.56 -12.68
N LEU A 194 -13.65 -4.71 -13.92
CA LEU A 194 -14.12 -3.63 -14.79
C LEU A 194 -15.58 -3.84 -15.18
N LYS A 195 -16.42 -2.85 -14.86
CA LYS A 195 -17.78 -2.82 -15.43
C LYS A 195 -17.65 -2.54 -16.92
N ARG A 196 -18.20 -3.43 -17.74
CA ARG A 196 -18.32 -3.18 -19.18
C ARG A 196 -19.17 -1.92 -19.38
N ARG A 197 -18.60 -0.85 -19.94
CA ARG A 197 -19.39 0.33 -20.31
C ARG A 197 -20.41 -0.11 -21.36
N GLY A 198 -21.69 0.04 -21.06
CA GLY A 198 -22.72 0.02 -22.11
C GLY A 198 -22.50 1.20 -23.08
N ASN A 199 -23.17 1.21 -24.23
CA ASN A 199 -23.11 2.25 -25.27
C ASN A 199 -23.65 3.64 -24.81
N GLY A 200 -23.33 4.08 -23.59
CA GLY A 200 -23.66 5.38 -23.02
C GLY A 200 -22.53 6.37 -23.22
N LYS A 201 -22.93 7.63 -23.51
CA LYS A 201 -22.10 8.77 -23.89
C LYS A 201 -20.76 8.87 -23.12
N ILE A 202 -19.70 9.09 -23.89
CA ILE A 202 -18.36 9.46 -23.43
C ILE A 202 -18.49 10.75 -22.61
N PRO A 203 -18.10 10.80 -21.31
CA PRO A 203 -17.99 12.04 -20.58
C PRO A 203 -16.94 12.92 -21.27
N ALA A 204 -17.27 14.20 -21.48
CA ALA A 204 -16.41 15.14 -22.21
C ALA A 204 -14.98 15.16 -21.65
N GLU A 205 -14.02 15.02 -22.58
CA GLU A 205 -12.59 15.18 -22.33
C GLU A 205 -12.31 16.65 -22.00
N ASN A 206 -12.24 16.99 -20.71
CA ASN A 206 -11.67 18.26 -20.29
C ASN A 206 -10.17 18.04 -20.06
N SER A 207 -9.37 18.35 -21.08
CA SER A 207 -7.91 18.25 -21.13
C SER A 207 -7.16 19.24 -20.23
N GLU A 208 -7.84 19.96 -19.32
CA GLU A 208 -7.25 21.09 -18.58
C GLU A 208 -6.93 20.83 -17.11
N ALA A 209 -7.15 19.62 -16.58
CA ALA A 209 -6.82 19.30 -15.18
C ALA A 209 -5.32 19.02 -14.92
N PHE A 210 -4.43 19.35 -15.87
CA PHE A 210 -2.97 19.30 -15.67
C PHE A 210 -2.39 20.59 -15.06
N ASN A 211 -3.19 21.65 -14.97
CA ASN A 211 -2.85 22.89 -14.30
C ASN A 211 -3.92 23.18 -13.24
N ASP A 212 -3.85 22.53 -12.09
CA ASP A 212 -4.60 23.04 -10.93
C ASP A 212 -3.83 22.83 -9.62
N ASP A 213 -3.19 23.92 -9.21
CA ASP A 213 -2.60 24.14 -7.89
C ASP A 213 -3.65 24.20 -6.76
N THR A 214 -4.91 23.84 -6.99
CA THR A 214 -5.95 23.78 -5.94
C THR A 214 -6.14 22.39 -5.33
N MET A 215 -5.08 21.85 -4.74
CA MET A 215 -5.22 20.89 -3.61
C MET A 215 -4.52 21.40 -2.34
N GLY A 216 -4.56 22.71 -2.11
CA GLY A 216 -4.41 23.27 -0.77
C GLY A 216 -5.68 23.07 0.08
N PRO A 217 -5.58 23.12 1.42
CA PRO A 217 -6.74 22.99 2.30
C PRO A 217 -7.71 24.13 1.98
N SER A 218 -8.86 23.79 1.36
CA SER A 218 -9.86 24.78 1.03
C SER A 218 -10.40 25.39 2.34
N LYS A 219 -10.01 26.62 2.65
CA LYS A 219 -10.71 27.43 3.66
C LYS A 219 -12.14 27.65 3.18
N ARG A 220 -13.10 26.88 3.69
CA ARG A 220 -14.54 27.17 3.51
C ARG A 220 -15.24 27.21 4.86
N LYS A 221 -15.78 28.40 5.16
CA LYS A 221 -16.52 28.76 6.36
C LYS A 221 -17.75 27.86 6.59
N GLY A 222 -17.92 27.45 7.84
CA GLY A 222 -19.23 27.38 8.52
C GLY A 222 -20.20 26.25 8.17
N GLY A 223 -20.36 25.32 9.12
CA GLY A 223 -21.61 24.64 9.54
C GLY A 223 -22.59 24.06 8.52
N ASN A 224 -22.82 22.73 8.56
CA ASN A 224 -24.09 22.13 9.02
C ASN A 224 -24.11 20.60 8.83
N ILE A 225 -24.56 19.90 9.87
CA ILE A 225 -24.80 18.44 9.95
C ILE A 225 -25.69 17.91 8.81
N GLY A 226 -26.58 18.73 8.24
CA GLY A 226 -27.44 18.34 7.11
C GLY A 226 -26.70 18.03 5.79
N LYS A 227 -25.49 18.58 5.58
CA LYS A 227 -24.69 18.31 4.36
C LYS A 227 -24.05 16.92 4.36
N TRP A 228 -23.84 16.34 5.55
CA TRP A 228 -23.24 15.02 5.70
C TRP A 228 -24.11 13.88 5.17
N HIS A 229 -25.42 13.94 5.41
CA HIS A 229 -26.34 12.93 4.91
C HIS A 229 -26.44 12.93 3.37
N GLY A 230 -26.37 14.12 2.75
CA GLY A 230 -26.32 14.25 1.28
C GLY A 230 -25.02 13.71 0.68
N PHE A 231 -23.87 13.98 1.33
CA PHE A 231 -22.56 13.49 0.88
C PHE A 231 -22.45 11.97 0.96
N LEU A 232 -22.80 11.36 2.10
CA LEU A 232 -22.79 9.89 2.28
C LEU A 232 -23.80 9.17 1.36
N GLY A 233 -24.90 9.83 1.01
CA GLY A 233 -25.91 9.31 0.08
C GLY A 233 -25.38 9.16 -1.36
N GLY A 234 -24.62 10.14 -1.87
CA GLY A 234 -24.04 10.13 -3.22
C GLY A 234 -22.73 9.35 -3.36
N VAL A 235 -22.08 9.04 -2.24
CA VAL A 235 -20.77 8.36 -2.19
C VAL A 235 -20.84 6.87 -2.58
N LYS A 236 -22.01 6.24 -2.55
CA LYS A 236 -22.19 4.83 -2.97
C LYS A 236 -21.79 4.57 -4.42
N ASP A 237 -22.03 5.51 -5.32
CA ASP A 237 -21.75 5.34 -6.74
C ASP A 237 -20.24 5.48 -7.05
N PHE A 238 -19.53 6.31 -6.28
CA PHE A 238 -18.08 6.55 -6.41
C PHE A 238 -17.21 5.34 -6.03
N MET A 239 -17.67 4.49 -5.10
CA MET A 239 -16.90 3.34 -4.61
C MET A 239 -16.76 2.19 -5.61
N THR A 240 -17.63 2.11 -6.64
CA THR A 240 -17.65 0.96 -7.57
C THR A 240 -17.00 1.25 -8.91
N ASP A 241 -16.61 2.50 -9.15
CA ASP A 241 -15.93 2.90 -10.38
C ASP A 241 -14.42 2.98 -10.16
N THR A 242 -13.70 1.90 -10.50
CA THR A 242 -12.23 1.89 -10.43
C THR A 242 -11.59 2.71 -11.56
N GLU A 243 -12.41 3.27 -12.46
CA GLU A 243 -12.03 4.02 -13.64
C GLU A 243 -12.78 5.36 -13.80
N GLY A 244 -13.15 6.04 -12.70
CA GLY A 244 -13.96 7.28 -12.65
C GLY A 244 -13.53 8.47 -13.53
N VAL A 245 -13.84 9.72 -13.13
CA VAL A 245 -13.72 10.92 -14.01
C VAL A 245 -12.35 11.10 -14.70
N TYR A 246 -11.27 10.53 -14.15
CA TYR A 246 -9.94 10.44 -14.81
C TYR A 246 -9.42 9.01 -15.05
N GLY A 247 -10.12 7.98 -14.58
CA GLY A 247 -9.86 6.54 -14.72
C GLY A 247 -8.44 6.05 -15.04
N VAL A 248 -8.33 5.19 -16.06
CA VAL A 248 -7.05 4.66 -16.57
C VAL A 248 -6.18 5.76 -17.20
N GLN A 249 -6.79 6.85 -17.68
CA GLN A 249 -6.10 7.94 -18.33
C GLN A 249 -5.18 8.73 -17.37
N GLY A 250 -5.60 8.97 -16.13
CA GLY A 250 -4.84 9.75 -15.15
C GLY A 250 -3.48 9.13 -14.82
N TRP A 251 -3.46 7.84 -14.47
CA TRP A 251 -2.19 7.17 -14.14
C TRP A 251 -1.37 6.83 -15.39
N ASN A 252 -2.01 6.55 -16.55
CA ASN A 252 -1.27 6.39 -17.81
C ASN A 252 -0.58 7.68 -18.24
N ASN A 253 -1.26 8.82 -18.11
CA ASN A 253 -0.68 10.14 -18.39
C ASN A 253 0.47 10.43 -17.41
N ALA A 254 0.28 10.15 -16.12
CA ALA A 254 1.36 10.26 -15.14
C ALA A 254 2.55 9.36 -15.51
N CYS A 255 2.32 8.11 -15.95
CA CYS A 255 3.38 7.25 -16.45
C CYS A 255 4.08 7.79 -17.70
N ASN A 256 3.36 8.41 -18.63
CA ASN A 256 3.95 9.03 -19.82
C ASN A 256 4.85 10.20 -19.44
N ILE A 257 4.38 11.09 -18.55
CA ILE A 257 5.14 12.24 -18.05
C ILE A 257 6.39 11.78 -17.30
N LEU A 258 6.24 10.73 -16.49
CA LEU A 258 7.34 10.13 -15.72
C LEU A 258 8.23 9.22 -16.57
N GLN A 259 7.92 9.02 -17.86
CA GLN A 259 8.65 8.16 -18.79
C GLN A 259 8.82 6.72 -18.26
N ILE A 260 7.77 6.18 -17.61
CA ILE A 260 7.77 4.81 -17.09
C ILE A 260 7.50 3.85 -18.25
N GLU A 261 8.58 3.22 -18.70
CA GLU A 261 8.56 2.28 -19.83
C GLU A 261 7.80 0.99 -19.49
N HIS A 262 8.13 0.34 -18.38
CA HIS A 262 7.55 -0.95 -18.02
C HIS A 262 6.36 -0.77 -17.08
N ARG A 263 5.16 -0.64 -17.66
CA ARG A 263 3.92 -0.51 -16.88
C ARG A 263 2.86 -1.52 -17.27
N GLY A 264 2.09 -1.99 -16.28
CA GLY A 264 1.04 -2.98 -16.48
C GLY A 264 -0.18 -2.73 -15.59
N ARG A 265 -1.37 -2.64 -16.21
CA ARG A 265 -2.66 -2.75 -15.53
C ARG A 265 -3.24 -4.13 -15.76
N PHE A 266 -3.59 -4.82 -14.68
CA PHE A 266 -4.29 -6.10 -14.68
C PHE A 266 -5.64 -5.88 -14.01
N ASN A 267 -6.72 -6.03 -14.76
CA ASN A 267 -8.05 -5.80 -14.25
C ASN A 267 -9.01 -6.70 -15.03
N VAL A 268 -9.75 -7.53 -14.32
CA VAL A 268 -10.62 -8.54 -14.92
C VAL A 268 -11.81 -7.83 -15.57
N GLU A 269 -11.94 -7.98 -16.89
CA GLU A 269 -13.10 -7.51 -17.63
C GLU A 269 -14.26 -8.49 -17.49
N GLY A 270 -15.50 -7.98 -17.45
CA GLY A 270 -16.70 -8.83 -17.43
C GLY A 270 -17.48 -8.73 -16.13
N GLU A 271 -17.91 -9.89 -15.60
CA GLU A 271 -18.88 -9.97 -14.51
C GLU A 271 -18.25 -9.88 -13.12
N LEU A 272 -16.91 -9.84 -13.02
CA LEU A 272 -16.27 -9.68 -11.71
C LEU A 272 -16.74 -8.40 -11.00
N ALA A 273 -16.87 -7.29 -11.74
CA ALA A 273 -17.29 -6.00 -11.18
C ALA A 273 -18.78 -5.92 -10.82
N THR A 274 -19.58 -6.93 -11.19
CA THR A 274 -21.00 -7.04 -10.81
C THR A 274 -21.19 -7.74 -9.47
N ILE A 275 -20.16 -8.42 -8.97
CA ILE A 275 -20.16 -9.01 -7.63
C ILE A 275 -20.12 -7.87 -6.61
N ALA A 276 -21.10 -7.84 -5.70
CA ALA A 276 -21.13 -6.83 -4.65
C ALA A 276 -19.95 -7.01 -3.70
N LEU A 277 -19.41 -5.89 -3.20
CA LEU A 277 -18.25 -5.86 -2.29
C LEU A 277 -18.39 -6.81 -1.09
N ASP A 278 -19.61 -6.95 -0.59
CA ASP A 278 -19.95 -7.77 0.56
C ASP A 278 -20.76 -9.03 0.22
N ASP A 279 -20.74 -9.47 -1.06
CA ASP A 279 -21.31 -10.75 -1.43
C ASP A 279 -20.50 -11.89 -0.77
N TRP A 280 -21.17 -12.74 -0.01
CA TRP A 280 -20.53 -13.85 0.69
C TRP A 280 -21.51 -15.03 0.78
N LYS A 281 -21.62 -15.77 -0.32
CA LYS A 281 -22.58 -16.86 -0.46
C LYS A 281 -21.88 -18.20 -0.65
N PRO A 282 -22.39 -19.30 -0.04
CA PRO A 282 -23.33 -19.30 1.07
C PRO A 282 -22.75 -18.59 2.30
N THR A 283 -23.60 -18.02 3.15
CA THR A 283 -23.19 -17.15 4.27
C THR A 283 -22.12 -17.76 5.19
N LYS A 284 -22.07 -19.09 5.33
CA LYS A 284 -21.10 -19.78 6.21
C LYS A 284 -19.70 -19.97 5.60
N SER A 285 -19.57 -19.90 4.28
CA SER A 285 -18.32 -20.28 3.59
C SER A 285 -17.88 -19.33 2.48
N GLY A 286 -18.80 -18.51 1.95
CA GLY A 286 -18.51 -17.66 0.78
C GLY A 286 -18.19 -18.44 -0.49
N ARG A 287 -18.36 -19.78 -0.48
CA ARG A 287 -17.83 -20.67 -1.51
C ARG A 287 -18.29 -20.32 -2.92
N SER A 288 -19.59 -20.08 -3.13
CA SER A 288 -20.11 -19.75 -4.46
C SER A 288 -19.62 -18.38 -4.94
N THR A 289 -19.50 -17.40 -4.04
CA THR A 289 -18.95 -16.09 -4.40
C THR A 289 -17.47 -16.22 -4.78
N LEU A 290 -16.67 -16.91 -3.95
CA LEU A 290 -15.25 -17.13 -4.21
C LEU A 290 -15.01 -17.93 -5.49
N ASP A 291 -15.83 -18.94 -5.77
CA ASP A 291 -15.71 -19.74 -6.99
C ASP A 291 -16.05 -18.91 -8.23
N LYS A 292 -17.06 -18.02 -8.17
CA LYS A 292 -17.31 -17.06 -9.24
C LYS A 292 -16.14 -16.11 -9.46
N ILE A 293 -15.58 -15.52 -8.39
CA ILE A 293 -14.40 -14.64 -8.47
C ILE A 293 -13.23 -15.37 -9.12
N ARG A 294 -12.97 -16.62 -8.70
CA ARG A 294 -11.89 -17.45 -9.25
C ARG A 294 -12.12 -17.74 -10.72
N GLN A 295 -13.33 -18.15 -11.11
CA GLN A 295 -13.66 -18.47 -12.49
C GLN A 295 -13.42 -17.27 -13.41
N GLU A 296 -13.98 -16.10 -13.09
CA GLU A 296 -13.78 -14.87 -13.88
C GLU A 296 -12.29 -14.49 -13.96
N THR A 297 -11.56 -14.69 -12.86
CA THR A 297 -10.11 -14.43 -12.83
C THR A 297 -9.34 -15.43 -13.70
N TYR A 298 -9.68 -16.72 -13.66
CA TYR A 298 -9.04 -17.74 -14.49
C TYR A 298 -9.32 -17.54 -15.97
N ASP A 299 -10.55 -17.17 -16.32
CA ASP A 299 -10.93 -16.85 -17.69
C ASP A 299 -10.12 -15.65 -18.20
N TYR A 300 -10.01 -14.58 -17.41
CA TYR A 300 -9.13 -13.46 -17.73
C TYR A 300 -7.67 -13.88 -17.88
N LEU A 301 -7.15 -14.69 -16.96
CA LEU A 301 -5.78 -15.17 -17.01
C LEU A 301 -5.54 -16.14 -18.17
N SER A 302 -6.54 -16.85 -18.68
CA SER A 302 -6.39 -17.77 -19.82
C SER A 302 -6.14 -17.05 -21.15
N GLN A 303 -6.38 -15.74 -21.22
CA GLN A 303 -6.16 -14.95 -22.41
C GLN A 303 -4.66 -14.84 -22.70
N GLU A 304 -4.26 -15.18 -23.93
CA GLU A 304 -2.87 -15.17 -24.38
C GLU A 304 -2.21 -13.80 -24.16
N ALA A 305 -2.88 -12.72 -24.56
CA ALA A 305 -2.39 -11.35 -24.36
C ALA A 305 -2.13 -11.00 -22.88
N VAL A 306 -2.95 -11.54 -21.96
CA VAL A 306 -2.77 -11.34 -20.51
C VAL A 306 -1.56 -12.13 -20.01
N GLN A 307 -1.41 -13.39 -20.44
CA GLN A 307 -0.26 -14.23 -20.10
C GLN A 307 1.06 -13.62 -20.60
N GLU A 308 1.10 -13.15 -21.84
CA GLU A 308 2.26 -12.47 -22.41
C GLU A 308 2.64 -11.23 -21.62
N LYS A 309 1.64 -10.41 -21.24
CA LYS A 309 1.84 -9.21 -20.42
C LYS A 309 2.37 -9.55 -19.02
N ILE A 310 1.82 -10.57 -18.36
CA ILE A 310 2.30 -11.05 -17.05
C ILE A 310 3.76 -11.53 -17.19
N ALA A 311 4.05 -12.36 -18.20
CA ALA A 311 5.39 -12.88 -18.44
C ALA A 311 6.40 -11.75 -18.71
N LYS A 312 6.02 -10.74 -19.51
CA LYS A 312 6.83 -9.55 -19.75
C LYS A 312 7.13 -8.82 -18.44
N MET A 313 6.12 -8.48 -17.65
CA MET A 313 6.32 -7.77 -16.38
C MET A 313 7.14 -8.58 -15.37
N ALA A 314 6.94 -9.90 -15.30
CA ALA A 314 7.71 -10.78 -14.44
C ALA A 314 9.19 -10.83 -14.84
N ARG A 315 9.50 -10.92 -16.14
CA ARG A 315 10.87 -10.84 -16.66
C ARG A 315 11.54 -9.53 -16.25
N GLU A 316 10.87 -8.39 -16.42
CA GLU A 316 11.45 -7.10 -16.03
C GLU A 316 11.70 -6.97 -14.53
N LEU A 317 10.79 -7.47 -13.70
CA LEU A 317 11.01 -7.50 -12.24
C LEU A 317 12.23 -8.34 -11.86
N VAL A 318 12.43 -9.49 -12.53
CA VAL A 318 13.60 -10.36 -12.30
C VAL A 318 14.88 -9.68 -12.79
N ASN A 319 14.85 -9.06 -13.97
CA ASN A 319 16.00 -8.33 -14.53
C ASN A 319 16.44 -7.20 -13.59
N ILE A 320 15.50 -6.35 -13.16
CA ILE A 320 15.79 -5.27 -12.20
C ILE A 320 16.35 -5.82 -10.89
N ARG A 321 15.86 -6.96 -10.41
CA ARG A 321 16.41 -7.59 -9.20
C ARG A 321 17.85 -8.06 -9.44
N ARG A 322 18.16 -8.65 -10.60
CA ARG A 322 19.51 -9.11 -10.96
C ARG A 322 20.48 -7.93 -11.09
N GLU A 323 20.10 -6.89 -11.84
CA GLU A 323 20.86 -5.64 -11.94
C GLU A 323 21.16 -5.05 -10.57
N ARG A 324 20.16 -5.03 -9.67
CA ARG A 324 20.38 -4.56 -8.30
C ARG A 324 21.36 -5.47 -7.56
N ALA A 325 21.26 -6.78 -7.71
CA ALA A 325 22.12 -7.74 -7.02
C ALA A 325 23.60 -7.64 -7.41
N GLU A 326 23.91 -7.08 -8.58
CA GLU A 326 25.27 -6.75 -9.00
C GLU A 326 25.82 -5.48 -8.32
N THR A 327 24.98 -4.68 -7.67
CA THR A 327 25.41 -3.48 -6.95
C THR A 327 25.78 -3.77 -5.50
N GLU A 328 26.83 -3.13 -5.00
CA GLU A 328 27.28 -3.28 -3.61
C GLU A 328 26.23 -2.84 -2.58
N ARG A 329 25.37 -1.89 -2.95
CA ARG A 329 24.27 -1.41 -2.10
C ARG A 329 23.23 -2.50 -1.84
N TRP A 330 23.07 -3.44 -2.76
CA TRP A 330 22.11 -4.53 -2.60
C TRP A 330 22.56 -5.54 -1.55
N GLU A 331 23.85 -5.79 -1.41
CA GLU A 331 24.36 -6.67 -0.35
C GLU A 331 23.95 -6.16 1.03
N SER A 332 24.13 -4.86 1.28
CA SER A 332 23.68 -4.21 2.51
C SER A 332 22.17 -4.28 2.68
N PHE A 333 21.41 -4.00 1.62
CA PHE A 333 19.94 -3.98 1.67
C PHE A 333 19.31 -5.37 1.84
N ALA A 334 19.81 -6.38 1.14
CA ALA A 334 19.21 -7.71 1.08
C ALA A 334 19.66 -8.62 2.22
N LEU A 335 20.86 -8.41 2.76
CA LEU A 335 21.49 -9.29 3.73
C LEU A 335 21.67 -8.62 5.11
N ASP A 336 21.25 -7.36 5.26
CA ASP A 336 21.37 -6.58 6.50
C ASP A 336 22.80 -6.64 7.07
N VAL A 337 23.74 -6.36 6.17
CA VAL A 337 25.18 -6.50 6.41
C VAL A 337 25.76 -5.14 6.75
N ALA A 338 26.62 -5.12 7.77
CA ALA A 338 27.56 -4.04 8.01
C ALA A 338 28.99 -4.57 7.97
N TYR A 339 29.92 -3.68 7.65
CA TYR A 339 31.34 -4.00 7.63
C TYR A 339 32.02 -3.42 8.86
N ARG A 340 32.96 -4.18 9.45
CA ARG A 340 33.74 -3.73 10.60
C ARG A 340 35.22 -3.99 10.38
N CYS A 341 36.03 -2.96 10.59
CA CYS A 341 37.47 -3.08 10.54
C CYS A 341 37.97 -3.91 11.74
N PRO A 342 38.79 -4.96 11.53
CA PRO A 342 39.33 -5.78 12.60
C PRO A 342 40.49 -5.10 13.35
N ARG A 343 41.05 -4.01 12.81
CA ARG A 343 42.22 -3.31 13.38
C ARG A 343 41.88 -2.63 14.70
N SER A 344 42.74 -2.80 15.69
CA SER A 344 42.59 -2.21 17.03
C SER A 344 42.52 -0.68 17.00
N SER A 345 43.28 -0.03 16.12
CA SER A 345 43.29 1.42 15.91
C SER A 345 41.97 1.97 15.36
N CYS A 346 41.21 1.16 14.62
CA CYS A 346 40.00 1.58 13.92
C CYS A 346 38.71 1.26 14.77
N ARG A 347 38.86 0.76 16.03
CA ARG A 347 37.76 0.34 16.93
C ARG A 347 36.73 1.41 17.33
N GLY A 348 37.14 2.68 17.41
CA GLY A 348 36.24 3.79 17.77
C GLY A 348 35.25 4.14 16.65
N GLN A 349 35.75 4.28 15.41
CA GLN A 349 34.94 4.51 14.21
C GLN A 349 34.16 3.25 13.76
N SER A 350 34.71 2.05 13.99
CA SER A 350 34.06 0.77 13.62
C SER A 350 32.91 0.36 14.53
N SER A 351 32.64 1.09 15.62
CA SER A 351 31.58 0.75 16.59
C SER A 351 30.18 0.84 15.97
N ARG A 352 29.96 1.81 15.07
CA ARG A 352 28.74 1.94 14.26
C ARG A 352 28.72 1.03 13.03
N GLY A 353 29.89 0.58 12.56
CA GLY A 353 30.05 -0.18 11.32
C GLY A 353 29.85 0.68 10.06
N TYR A 354 30.37 0.20 8.93
CA TYR A 354 30.15 0.82 7.61
C TYR A 354 28.93 0.18 6.97
N GLY A 355 28.06 1.01 6.38
CA GLY A 355 26.76 0.58 5.87
C GLY A 355 26.86 -0.07 4.49
N THR A 356 27.92 0.22 3.73
CA THR A 356 28.15 -0.34 2.39
C THR A 356 29.57 -0.87 2.21
N ARG A 357 29.75 -1.75 1.21
CA ARG A 357 31.06 -2.30 0.86
C ARG A 357 32.01 -1.20 0.37
N ASP A 358 31.56 -0.29 -0.48
CA ASP A 358 32.34 0.88 -0.95
C ASP A 358 32.83 1.78 0.20
N GLU A 359 31.95 2.13 1.15
CA GLU A 359 32.33 2.90 2.34
C GLU A 359 33.46 2.19 3.12
N PHE A 360 33.34 0.87 3.29
CA PHE A 360 34.36 0.09 3.95
C PHE A 360 35.64 -0.04 3.13
N ARG A 361 35.54 -0.18 1.80
CA ARG A 361 36.69 -0.24 0.88
C ARG A 361 37.54 1.03 1.01
N LYS A 362 36.90 2.20 0.97
CA LYS A 362 37.57 3.51 1.17
C LYS A 362 38.27 3.59 2.52
N HIS A 363 37.61 3.12 3.59
CA HIS A 363 38.24 3.03 4.89
C HIS A 363 39.42 2.05 4.93
N ALA A 364 39.30 0.88 4.31
CA ALA A 364 40.32 -0.16 4.32
C ALA A 364 41.61 0.29 3.60
N ILE A 365 41.46 1.04 2.51
CA ILE A 365 42.57 1.71 1.82
C ILE A 365 43.23 2.73 2.76
N PHE A 366 42.42 3.61 3.39
CA PHE A 366 42.94 4.67 4.26
C PHE A 366 43.56 4.17 5.58
N CYS A 367 43.00 3.14 6.21
CA CYS A 367 43.51 2.55 7.47
C CYS A 367 44.84 1.80 7.20
N GLY A 368 45.35 1.75 5.95
CA GLY A 368 46.72 1.38 5.55
C GLY A 368 46.96 -0.13 5.43
N GLY A 369 46.03 -0.86 4.81
CA GLY A 369 46.08 -2.33 4.79
C GLY A 369 46.27 -3.01 3.44
N HIS A 370 45.98 -2.34 2.34
CA HIS A 370 46.05 -2.91 1.01
C HIS A 370 46.32 -1.76 0.01
N ASP A 371 47.50 -1.77 -0.60
CA ASP A 371 47.92 -0.76 -1.59
C ASP A 371 47.42 -1.11 -3.01
N ASP A 372 47.01 -2.37 -3.24
CA ASP A 372 46.47 -2.84 -4.51
C ASP A 372 44.99 -3.22 -4.38
N THR A 373 44.13 -2.42 -5.00
CA THR A 373 42.67 -2.57 -4.96
C THR A 373 42.14 -3.57 -5.99
N THR A 374 43.01 -4.14 -6.82
CA THR A 374 42.65 -5.09 -7.89
C THR A 374 42.93 -6.55 -7.55
N ASP A 375 43.51 -6.81 -6.37
CA ASP A 375 43.89 -8.15 -5.93
C ASP A 375 42.70 -8.94 -5.33
N SER A 376 42.59 -10.22 -5.70
CA SER A 376 41.63 -11.18 -5.12
C SER A 376 41.76 -11.26 -3.58
N SER A 377 42.98 -11.06 -3.06
CA SER A 377 43.24 -11.05 -1.62
C SER A 377 42.52 -9.91 -0.88
N PHE A 378 42.32 -8.77 -1.55
CA PHE A 378 41.63 -7.62 -0.95
C PHE A 378 40.12 -7.86 -0.88
N GLU A 379 39.53 -8.46 -1.91
CA GLU A 379 38.11 -8.83 -1.88
C GLU A 379 37.81 -9.92 -0.84
N GLU A 380 38.72 -10.88 -0.63
CA GLU A 380 38.65 -11.84 0.48
C GLU A 380 38.73 -11.14 1.84
N TYR A 381 39.61 -10.15 1.99
CA TYR A 381 39.69 -9.35 3.21
C TYR A 381 38.39 -8.59 3.49
N LEU A 382 37.81 -7.91 2.49
CA LEU A 382 36.51 -7.22 2.62
C LEU A 382 35.41 -8.20 3.03
N ASN A 383 35.39 -9.42 2.45
CA ASN A 383 34.44 -10.48 2.83
C ASN A 383 34.62 -10.94 4.28
N SER A 384 35.85 -11.06 4.78
CA SER A 384 36.11 -11.45 6.18
C SER A 384 35.60 -10.41 7.20
N CYS A 385 35.55 -9.14 6.79
CA CYS A 385 35.10 -8.02 7.61
C CYS A 385 33.57 -7.85 7.65
N ARG A 386 32.85 -8.68 6.89
CA ARG A 386 31.40 -8.70 6.77
C ARG A 386 30.75 -9.21 8.06
N LYS A 387 29.74 -8.50 8.57
CA LYS A 387 28.94 -8.88 9.75
C LYS A 387 27.44 -8.71 9.47
N LEU A 388 26.65 -9.72 9.80
CA LEU A 388 25.19 -9.63 9.78
C LEU A 388 24.74 -8.84 11.01
N LEU A 389 23.93 -7.81 10.82
CA LEU A 389 23.37 -6.98 11.91
C LEU A 389 22.24 -7.70 12.64
N THR A 390 21.51 -8.55 11.94
CA THR A 390 20.51 -9.45 12.50
C THR A 390 21.17 -10.73 13.03
N LYS A 391 21.38 -10.79 14.36
CA LYS A 391 21.38 -12.09 15.04
C LYS A 391 19.93 -12.60 15.01
N VAL A 392 19.75 -13.79 14.44
CA VAL A 392 18.48 -14.55 14.31
C VAL A 392 17.59 -14.45 15.54
#